data_AF-A0A3D2P2I6-F1
#
_entry.id   AF-A0A3D2P2I6-F1
#
_cell.length_a   1.000
_cell.length_b   1.000
_cell.length_c   1.000
_cell.angle_alpha   90.00
_cell.angle_beta   90.00
_cell.angle_gamma   90.00
#
_symmetry.space_group_name_H-M   'P 1'
#
loop_
_entity.id
_entity.type
_entity.pdbx_description
1 polymer ?
#
loop_
_entity_poly.entity_id
_entity_poly.type
_entity_poly.pdbx_seq_one_letter_code
_entity_poly.pdbx_strand_id
1 'polypeptide(L)'
;MVAKQKVLISAMRHEAKGILSVEMVSAQADDLTPFSAGGHIDVFLRDGLVRQYSLMNDPKDSNRYQFAVLLENQGRGGSAFVHQSLRVGDVIEVS
;
A
#
# COMPACT_ATOMS: atom_id res chain seq x y z
N MET A 1 19.40 5.61 2.17
CA MET A 1 18.36 5.13 1.23
C MET A 1 17.68 3.97 1.90
N VAL A 2 16.36 4.03 2.12
CA VAL A 2 15.61 2.86 2.60
C VAL A 2 15.51 1.87 1.43
N ALA A 3 15.79 0.60 1.69
CA ALA A 3 15.75 -0.43 0.67
C ALA A 3 14.31 -0.68 0.24
N LYS A 4 14.07 -0.76 -1.07
CA LYS A 4 12.77 -1.14 -1.59
C LYS A 4 12.49 -2.63 -1.33
N GLN A 5 11.28 -2.94 -0.89
CA GLN A 5 10.79 -4.31 -0.72
C GLN A 5 9.67 -4.60 -1.72
N LYS A 6 9.64 -5.83 -2.24
CA LYS A 6 8.55 -6.29 -3.09
C LYS A 6 7.43 -6.87 -2.22
N VAL A 7 6.22 -6.37 -2.43
CA VAL A 7 5.03 -6.82 -1.71
C VAL A 7 3.96 -7.29 -2.69
N LEU A 8 3.20 -8.29 -2.26
CA LEU A 8 2.04 -8.83 -2.95
C LEU A 8 0.78 -8.19 -2.36
N ILE A 9 -0.11 -7.69 -3.21
CA ILE A 9 -1.45 -7.26 -2.77
C ILE A 9 -2.25 -8.51 -2.39
N SER A 10 -2.46 -8.74 -1.08
CA SER A 10 -3.16 -9.92 -0.56
C SER A 10 -4.68 -9.71 -0.47
N ALA A 11 -5.11 -8.49 -0.17
CA ALA A 11 -6.53 -8.15 -0.07
C ALA A 11 -6.79 -6.68 -0.39
N MET A 12 -7.98 -6.40 -0.91
CA MET A 12 -8.51 -5.04 -1.08
C MET A 12 -9.97 -5.01 -0.63
N ARG A 13 -10.38 -3.99 0.13
CA ARG A 13 -11.75 -3.91 0.67
C ARG A 13 -12.29 -2.48 0.59
N HIS A 14 -13.54 -2.35 0.15
CA HIS A 14 -14.25 -1.07 0.24
C HIS A 14 -14.73 -0.86 1.67
N GLU A 15 -14.08 0.06 2.38
CA GLU A 15 -14.41 0.37 3.78
C GLU A 15 -15.56 1.38 3.89
N ALA A 16 -15.68 2.27 2.91
CA ALA A 16 -16.75 3.24 2.78
C ALA A 16 -16.85 3.75 1.33
N LYS A 17 -17.82 4.64 1.07
CA LYS A 17 -17.93 5.29 -0.24
C LYS A 17 -16.63 6.04 -0.57
N GLY A 18 -15.94 5.59 -1.62
CA GLY A 18 -14.68 6.18 -2.08
C GLY A 18 -13.46 5.82 -1.23
N ILE A 19 -13.57 4.96 -0.22
CA ILE A 19 -12.43 4.51 0.60
C ILE A 19 -12.14 3.04 0.31
N LEU A 20 -10.89 2.75 -0.05
CA LEU A 20 -10.40 1.40 -0.30
C LEU A 20 -9.23 1.12 0.64
N SER A 21 -9.31 0.05 1.42
CA SER A 21 -8.16 -0.50 2.13
C SER A 21 -7.42 -1.49 1.25
N VAL A 22 -6.10 -1.51 1.41
CA VAL A 22 -5.18 -2.40 0.69
C VAL A 22 -4.31 -3.09 1.73
N GLU A 23 -4.31 -4.41 1.69
CA GLU A 23 -3.41 -5.26 2.47
C GLU A 23 -2.30 -5.78 1.56
N MET A 24 -1.09 -5.76 2.09
CA MET A 24 0.12 -6.17 1.39
C MET A 24 0.92 -7.10 2.29
N VAL A 25 1.44 -8.17 1.71
CA VAL A 25 2.34 -9.12 2.38
C VAL A 25 3.66 -9.18 1.62
N SER A 26 4.73 -9.70 2.22
CA SER A 26 5.97 -9.91 1.48
C SER A 26 5.73 -10.80 0.24
N ALA A 27 6.30 -10.41 -0.90
CA ALA A 27 6.33 -11.24 -2.10
C ALA A 27 7.49 -12.25 -2.13
N GLN A 28 8.42 -12.17 -1.16
CA GLN A 28 9.66 -12.95 -1.11
C GLN A 28 9.76 -13.86 0.11
N ALA A 29 8.68 -13.99 0.89
CA ALA A 29 8.60 -14.77 2.13
C ALA A 29 9.61 -14.32 3.22
N ASP A 30 10.01 -13.05 3.18
CA ASP A 30 10.74 -12.36 4.25
C ASP A 30 9.79 -11.51 5.12
N ASP A 31 10.26 -11.13 6.31
CA ASP A 31 9.54 -10.18 7.15
C ASP A 31 9.53 -8.79 6.50
N LEU A 32 8.41 -8.09 6.63
CA LEU A 32 8.35 -6.69 6.22
C LEU A 32 9.15 -5.81 7.19
N THR A 33 9.71 -4.71 6.67
CA THR A 33 10.45 -3.76 7.49
C THR A 33 9.58 -3.21 8.63
N PRO A 34 10.08 -3.19 9.88
CA PRO A 34 9.32 -2.66 11.00
C PRO A 34 8.97 -1.18 10.82
N PHE A 35 7.81 -0.77 11.30
CA PHE A 35 7.38 0.63 11.37
C PHE A 35 6.93 0.98 12.80
N SER A 36 6.70 2.26 13.07
CA SER A 36 6.13 2.74 14.33
C SER A 36 4.70 3.24 14.13
N ALA A 37 3.94 3.43 15.21
CA ALA A 37 2.59 3.99 15.11
C ALA A 37 2.60 5.35 14.41
N GLY A 38 1.72 5.51 13.41
CA GLY A 38 1.73 6.68 12.52
C GLY A 38 2.80 6.64 11.42
N GLY A 39 3.50 5.52 11.25
CA GLY A 39 4.47 5.32 10.18
C GLY A 39 3.84 5.38 8.80
N HIS A 40 4.65 5.76 7.81
CA HIS A 40 4.25 5.87 6.42
C HIS A 40 5.18 5.05 5.53
N ILE A 41 4.67 4.69 4.36
CA ILE A 41 5.39 3.93 3.34
C ILE A 41 5.22 4.65 2.02
N ASP A 42 6.26 4.63 1.20
CA ASP A 42 6.17 5.03 -0.20
C ASP A 42 5.75 3.84 -1.05
N VAL A 43 4.64 3.96 -1.76
CA VAL A 43 4.12 2.96 -2.69
C VAL A 43 4.48 3.37 -4.11
N PHE A 44 5.23 2.52 -4.79
CA PHE A 44 5.67 2.72 -6.17
C PHE A 44 4.66 2.07 -7.13
N LEU A 45 3.82 2.91 -7.74
CA LEU A 45 2.78 2.51 -8.69
C LEU A 45 3.33 2.55 -10.12
N ARG A 46 2.53 2.07 -11.09
CA ARG A 46 2.91 2.14 -12.52
C ARG A 46 3.10 3.60 -12.98
N ASP A 47 3.80 3.76 -14.09
CA ASP A 47 4.12 5.05 -14.72
C ASP A 47 4.98 6.00 -13.86
N GLY A 48 5.76 5.43 -12.93
CA GLY A 48 6.68 6.18 -12.08
C GLY A 48 6.00 6.96 -10.95
N LEU A 49 4.71 6.70 -10.71
CA LEU A 49 3.95 7.41 -9.70
C LEU A 49 4.27 6.87 -8.30
N VAL A 50 4.75 7.74 -7.41
CA VAL A 50 5.01 7.39 -6.00
C VAL A 50 3.98 8.08 -5.10
N ARG A 51 3.35 7.33 -4.20
CA ARG A 51 2.43 7.86 -3.20
C ARG A 51 2.79 7.37 -1.81
N GLN A 52 2.80 8.30 -0.87
CA GLN A 52 3.01 7.98 0.52
C GLN A 52 1.66 7.71 1.19
N TYR A 53 1.56 6.58 1.89
CA TYR A 53 0.38 6.20 2.66
C TYR A 53 0.74 5.89 4.11
N SER A 54 -0.14 6.27 5.03
CA SER A 54 -0.03 5.88 6.44
C SER A 54 -0.39 4.42 6.62
N LEU A 55 0.40 3.71 7.41
CA LEU A 55 0.06 2.37 7.85
C LEU A 55 -0.98 2.41 8.97
N MET A 56 -1.95 1.52 8.90
CA MET A 56 -3.07 1.46 9.83
C MET A 56 -3.16 0.14 10.62
N ASN A 57 -2.31 -0.84 10.34
CA ASN A 57 -2.20 -2.07 11.13
C ASN A 57 -1.33 -1.89 12.39
N ASP A 58 -1.37 -2.87 13.29
CA ASP A 58 -0.51 -2.91 14.48
C ASP A 58 0.97 -2.93 14.04
N PRO A 59 1.82 -1.99 14.51
CA PRO A 59 3.26 -1.99 14.23
C PRO A 59 4.00 -3.26 14.66
N LYS A 60 3.41 -4.08 15.53
CA LYS A 60 3.94 -5.40 15.93
C LYS A 60 3.61 -6.50 14.92
N ASP A 61 2.73 -6.25 13.96
CA ASP A 61 2.41 -7.18 12.88
C ASP A 61 3.44 -7.02 11.75
N SER A 62 4.45 -7.88 11.73
CA SER A 62 5.50 -7.90 10.70
C SER A 62 5.09 -8.64 9.42
N ASN A 63 3.94 -9.31 9.41
CA ASN A 63 3.52 -10.16 8.30
C ASN A 63 2.81 -9.39 7.20
N ARG A 64 2.29 -8.19 7.52
CA ARG A 64 1.56 -7.37 6.57
C ARG A 64 1.70 -5.88 6.82
N TYR A 65 1.50 -5.15 5.74
CA TYR A 65 1.18 -3.73 5.76
C TYR A 65 -0.27 -3.53 5.35
N GLN A 66 -0.91 -2.53 5.96
CA GLN A 66 -2.25 -2.11 5.56
C GLN A 66 -2.33 -0.60 5.50
N PHE A 67 -2.90 -0.07 4.42
CA PHE A 67 -3.27 1.34 4.30
C PHE A 67 -4.67 1.50 3.73
N ALA A 68 -5.23 2.70 3.87
CA ALA A 68 -6.47 3.10 3.22
C ALA A 68 -6.27 4.34 2.35
N VAL A 69 -6.99 4.40 1.24
CA VAL A 69 -6.92 5.50 0.28
C VAL A 69 -8.31 6.00 -0.11
N LEU A 70 -8.50 7.31 0.03
CA LEU A 70 -9.65 8.03 -0.51
C LEU A 70 -9.48 8.25 -2.02
N LEU A 71 -10.51 7.98 -2.79
CA LEU A 71 -10.58 8.33 -4.21
C LEU A 71 -10.72 9.86 -4.36
N GLU A 72 -9.68 10.48 -4.90
CA GLU A 72 -9.66 11.92 -5.20
C GLU A 72 -9.77 12.15 -6.70
N ASN A 73 -10.93 12.66 -7.13
CA ASN A 73 -11.23 12.87 -8.55
C ASN A 73 -10.41 14.00 -9.20
N GLN A 74 -9.91 14.95 -8.42
CA GLN A 74 -9.03 16.04 -8.89
C GLN A 74 -7.57 15.85 -8.48
N GLY A 75 -7.20 14.63 -8.08
CA GLY A 75 -5.84 14.30 -7.69
C GLY A 75 -4.89 14.11 -8.87
N ARG A 76 -3.60 13.93 -8.56
CA ARG A 76 -2.54 13.58 -9.51
C ARG A 76 -2.59 12.09 -9.95
N GLY A 77 -3.78 11.50 -10.06
CA GLY A 77 -4.00 10.13 -10.55
C GLY A 77 -3.69 8.96 -9.61
N GLY A 78 -3.02 9.16 -8.47
CA GLY A 78 -2.58 8.04 -7.62
C GLY A 78 -3.68 7.27 -6.92
N SER A 79 -4.62 7.97 -6.30
CA SER A 79 -5.80 7.33 -5.71
C SER A 79 -6.66 6.67 -6.77
N ALA A 80 -6.84 7.31 -7.92
CA ALA A 80 -7.55 6.72 -9.06
C ALA A 80 -6.88 5.41 -9.53
N PHE A 81 -5.55 5.36 -9.60
CA PHE A 81 -4.82 4.15 -9.96
C PHE A 81 -5.06 3.02 -8.95
N VAL A 82 -4.98 3.30 -7.65
CA VAL A 82 -5.23 2.28 -6.62
C VAL A 82 -6.66 1.76 -6.70
N HIS A 83 -7.64 2.63 -6.95
CA HIS A 83 -9.05 2.23 -7.08
C HIS A 83 -9.36 1.48 -8.38
N GLN A 84 -8.74 1.86 -9.50
CA GLN A 84 -9.18 1.42 -10.83
C GLN A 84 -8.26 0.37 -11.46
N SER A 85 -6.98 0.30 -11.06
CA SER A 85 -5.97 -0.52 -11.74
C SER A 85 -5.27 -1.51 -10.82
N LEU A 86 -5.00 -1.16 -9.56
CA LEU A 86 -4.35 -2.08 -8.62
C LEU A 86 -5.31 -3.23 -8.26
N ARG A 87 -4.81 -4.46 -8.22
CA ARG A 87 -5.58 -5.67 -7.94
C ARG A 87 -4.88 -6.59 -6.96
N VAL A 88 -5.68 -7.41 -6.27
CA VAL A 88 -5.17 -8.57 -5.53
C VAL A 88 -4.36 -9.46 -6.49
N GLY A 89 -3.19 -9.89 -6.05
CA GLY A 89 -2.24 -10.65 -6.87
C GLY A 89 -1.16 -9.78 -7.54
N ASP A 90 -1.32 -8.46 -7.59
CA ASP A 90 -0.26 -7.58 -8.10
C ASP A 90 0.95 -7.59 -7.16
N VAL A 91 2.14 -7.53 -7.74
CA VAL A 91 3.40 -7.32 -7.01
C VAL A 91 3.91 -5.91 -7.29
N ILE A 92 4.14 -5.13 -6.24
CA ILE A 92 4.63 -3.75 -6.30
C ILE A 92 5.83 -3.56 -5.37
N GLU A 93 6.50 -2.41 -5.50
CA GLU A 93 7.60 -2.03 -4.60
C GLU A 93 7.11 -1.03 -3.55
N VAL A 94 7.71 -1.11 -2.36
CA VAL A 94 7.48 -0.20 -1.24
C VAL A 94 8.79 0.16 -0.54
N SER A 95 8.88 1.31 0.13
CA SER A 95 10.01 1.69 0.99
C SER A 95 9.59 2.45 2.24
#